data_AF-A0A1W1BCE8-F1
#
_entry.id   AF-A0A1W1BCE8-F1
#
_cell.length_a   1.000
_cell.length_b   1.000
_cell.length_c   1.000
_cell.angle_alpha   90.00
_cell.angle_beta   90.00
_cell.angle_gamma   90.00
#
_symmetry.space_group_name_H-M   'P 1'
#
loop_
_entity.id
_entity.type
_entity.pdbx_description
1 polymer ?
#
loop_
_entity_poly.entity_id
_entity_poly.type
_entity_poly.pdbx_seq_one_letter_code
_entity_poly.pdbx_strand_id
1 'polypeptide(L)'
;MIHLKRVALEIKTVGLYDLILQDVIKIAKTNSPSEDKILEIIKTYPQILEDYKQLNVEYNISNIHLRDIDIAKIDEPHKEDAKQINKNLAYLQEIEKYTLDFEQSSTLVIIFSLEFFILFSVQYFIVLLDLKEWQWYIYGIFASSILYAYMYAQKEKKLYAKNSVKFEELYEETLELLNKLESNGAIKKSDLIIEECEEHV
;
A
#
# COMPACT_ATOMS: atom_id res chain seq x y z
N MET A 1 0.75 -1.57 -14.55
CA MET A 1 -0.19 -0.48 -14.23
C MET A 1 0.49 0.71 -13.55
N ILE A 2 1.76 0.58 -13.15
CA ILE A 2 2.57 1.67 -12.58
C ILE A 2 3.27 2.43 -13.71
N HIS A 3 3.17 3.76 -13.70
CA HIS A 3 3.87 4.62 -14.66
C HIS A 3 5.19 5.13 -14.06
N LEU A 4 6.32 4.51 -14.43
CA LEU A 4 7.64 4.79 -13.82
C LEU A 4 8.12 6.24 -13.99
N LYS A 5 7.74 6.92 -15.08
CA LYS A 5 8.10 8.34 -15.25
C LYS A 5 7.44 9.22 -14.20
N ARG A 6 6.17 8.94 -13.91
CA ARG A 6 5.44 9.60 -12.82
C ARG A 6 6.09 9.31 -11.47
N VAL A 7 6.45 8.05 -11.20
CA VAL A 7 7.19 7.68 -9.96
C VAL A 7 8.48 8.51 -9.83
N ALA A 8 9.28 8.62 -10.90
CA ALA A 8 10.52 9.38 -10.87
C ALA A 8 10.29 10.89 -10.65
N LEU A 9 9.23 11.45 -11.25
CA LEU A 9 8.84 12.85 -11.04
C LEU A 9 8.40 13.08 -9.58
N GLU A 10 7.54 12.21 -9.06
CA GLU A 10 7.04 12.30 -7.69
C GLU A 10 8.16 12.18 -6.66
N ILE A 11 9.05 11.18 -6.79
CA ILE A 11 10.22 11.03 -5.91
C ILE A 11 11.08 12.31 -5.91
N LYS A 12 11.19 12.99 -7.04
CA LYS A 12 12.01 14.20 -7.16
C LYS A 12 11.34 15.45 -6.58
N THR A 13 10.01 15.53 -6.61
CA THR A 13 9.28 16.80 -6.44
C THR A 13 8.33 16.83 -5.25
N VAL A 14 7.84 15.69 -4.78
CA VAL A 14 6.85 15.60 -3.71
C VAL A 14 7.56 15.25 -2.39
N GLY A 15 7.41 16.12 -1.39
CA GLY A 15 8.13 16.01 -0.12
C GLY A 15 7.82 14.74 0.69
N LEU A 16 6.70 14.06 0.40
CA LEU A 16 6.39 12.73 0.95
C LEU A 16 7.55 11.75 0.72
N TYR A 17 8.18 11.80 -0.46
CA TYR A 17 9.21 10.84 -0.88
C TYR A 17 10.64 11.32 -0.60
N ASP A 18 10.85 12.37 0.22
CA ASP A 18 12.17 12.94 0.48
C ASP A 18 13.19 11.92 1.00
N LEU A 19 12.75 10.96 1.83
CA LEU A 19 13.64 9.90 2.34
C LEU A 19 14.11 8.97 1.20
N ILE A 20 13.21 8.62 0.29
CA ILE A 20 13.52 7.82 -0.90
C ILE A 20 14.47 8.61 -1.82
N LEU A 21 14.20 9.91 -2.01
CA LEU A 21 15.06 10.79 -2.79
C LEU A 21 16.48 10.87 -2.21
N GLN A 22 16.63 10.91 -0.89
CA GLN A 22 17.95 10.88 -0.24
C GLN A 22 18.72 9.60 -0.57
N ASP A 23 18.06 8.45 -0.60
CA ASP A 23 18.71 7.20 -0.97
C ASP A 23 19.08 7.17 -2.45
N VAL A 24 18.22 7.71 -3.32
CA VAL A 24 18.55 7.92 -4.73
C VAL A 24 19.76 8.85 -4.90
N ILE A 25 19.85 9.94 -4.15
CA ILE A 25 21.01 10.87 -4.15
C ILE A 25 22.29 10.15 -3.74
N LYS A 26 22.24 9.31 -2.70
CA LYS A 26 23.40 8.50 -2.25
C LYS A 26 23.86 7.53 -3.35
N ILE A 27 22.93 6.85 -4.01
CA ILE A 27 23.22 5.91 -5.09
C ILE A 27 23.77 6.66 -6.32
N ALA A 28 23.14 7.76 -6.70
CA ALA A 28 23.51 8.57 -7.86
C ALA A 28 24.83 9.33 -7.68
N LYS A 29 25.28 9.53 -6.43
CA LYS A 29 26.44 10.36 -6.05
C LYS A 29 26.33 11.79 -6.58
N THR A 30 25.10 12.31 -6.67
CA THR A 30 24.80 13.69 -7.08
C THR A 30 23.64 14.24 -6.24
N ASN A 31 23.75 15.50 -5.83
CA ASN A 31 22.76 16.16 -4.97
C ASN A 31 21.44 16.49 -5.70
N SER A 32 21.43 16.42 -7.03
CA SER A 32 20.26 16.76 -7.85
C SER A 32 20.16 15.82 -9.05
N PRO A 33 19.77 14.55 -8.83
CA PRO A 33 19.57 13.60 -9.93
C PRO A 33 18.42 14.06 -10.85
N SER A 34 18.60 13.90 -12.16
CA SER A 34 17.52 14.12 -13.14
C SER A 34 16.50 12.99 -13.07
N GLU A 35 15.27 13.21 -13.54
CA GLU A 35 14.22 12.17 -13.58
C GLU A 35 14.67 10.93 -14.35
N ASP A 36 15.37 11.10 -15.47
CA ASP A 36 15.94 9.98 -16.23
C ASP A 36 16.93 9.17 -15.38
N LYS A 37 17.73 9.83 -14.54
CA LYS A 37 18.68 9.16 -13.65
C LYS A 37 17.96 8.42 -12.52
N ILE A 38 16.91 9.02 -11.96
CA ILE A 38 16.05 8.38 -10.95
C ILE A 38 15.40 7.13 -11.57
N LEU A 39 14.89 7.22 -12.80
CA LEU A 39 14.29 6.11 -13.52
C LEU A 39 15.28 4.98 -13.82
N GLU A 40 16.54 5.30 -14.14
CA GLU A 40 17.63 4.32 -14.28
C GLU A 40 17.92 3.63 -12.93
N ILE A 41 17.95 4.39 -11.84
CA ILE A 41 18.18 3.88 -10.49
C ILE A 41 17.05 2.95 -10.06
N ILE A 42 15.79 3.32 -10.28
CA ILE A 42 14.63 2.46 -9.98
C ILE A 42 14.76 1.09 -10.67
N LYS A 43 15.22 1.07 -11.93
CA LYS A 43 15.43 -0.18 -12.68
C LYS A 43 16.59 -1.02 -12.16
N THR A 44 17.63 -0.37 -11.64
CA THR A 44 18.86 -1.03 -11.17
C THR A 44 18.74 -1.45 -9.70
N TYR A 45 17.96 -0.71 -8.92
CA TYR A 45 17.71 -0.88 -7.49
C TYR A 45 16.20 -0.95 -7.25
N PRO A 46 15.57 -2.13 -7.45
CA PRO A 46 14.12 -2.30 -7.33
C PRO A 46 13.57 -1.89 -5.96
N GLN A 47 14.39 -1.94 -4.91
CA GLN A 47 14.04 -1.48 -3.56
C GLN A 47 13.46 -0.06 -3.56
N ILE A 48 13.99 0.85 -4.39
CA ILE A 48 13.49 2.23 -4.48
C ILE A 48 12.01 2.28 -4.90
N LEU A 49 11.60 1.38 -5.81
CA LEU A 49 10.21 1.27 -6.22
C LEU A 49 9.35 0.63 -5.13
N GLU A 50 9.87 -0.37 -4.43
CA GLU A 50 9.15 -1.01 -3.32
C GLU A 50 8.94 -0.04 -2.16
N ASP A 51 9.96 0.76 -1.80
CA ASP A 51 9.84 1.79 -0.76
C ASP A 51 8.80 2.86 -1.16
N TYR A 52 8.78 3.26 -2.44
CA TYR A 52 7.77 4.18 -2.97
C TYR A 52 6.36 3.58 -2.86
N LYS A 53 6.20 2.31 -3.26
CA LYS A 53 4.91 1.62 -3.19
C LYS A 53 4.42 1.49 -1.76
N GLN A 54 5.32 1.10 -0.87
CA GLN A 54 5.05 0.95 0.54
C GLN A 54 4.57 2.26 1.14
N LEU A 55 5.30 3.35 0.91
CA LEU A 55 4.94 4.66 1.44
C LEU A 55 3.57 5.12 0.95
N ASN A 56 3.26 4.89 -0.32
CA ASN A 56 1.94 5.18 -0.88
C ASN A 56 0.84 4.43 -0.15
N VAL A 57 1.01 3.14 0.04
CA VAL A 57 0.03 2.33 0.75
C VAL A 57 -0.16 2.79 2.21
N GLU A 58 0.93 3.14 2.90
CA GLU A 58 0.89 3.69 4.26
C GLU A 58 0.09 5.00 4.35
N TYR A 59 0.17 5.84 3.31
CA TYR A 59 -0.56 7.11 3.19
C TYR A 59 -1.92 6.99 2.50
N ASN A 60 -2.39 5.77 2.20
CA ASN A 60 -3.64 5.47 1.46
C ASN A 60 -3.68 6.04 0.04
N ILE A 61 -2.52 6.14 -0.59
CA ILE A 61 -2.33 6.59 -1.98
C ILE A 61 -2.14 5.33 -2.82
N SER A 62 -2.84 5.23 -3.96
CA SER A 62 -2.74 4.05 -4.80
C SER A 62 -1.51 4.11 -5.71
N ASN A 63 -0.81 2.98 -5.87
CA ASN A 63 0.26 2.83 -6.86
C ASN A 63 -0.26 2.54 -8.27
N ILE A 64 -1.57 2.38 -8.45
CA ILE A 64 -2.19 2.14 -9.74
C ILE A 64 -2.35 3.48 -10.45
N HIS A 65 -1.49 3.74 -11.45
CA HIS A 65 -1.48 4.99 -12.20
C HIS A 65 -2.36 4.94 -13.45
N LEU A 66 -3.46 4.19 -13.40
CA LEU A 66 -4.42 4.03 -14.50
C LEU A 66 -5.79 4.58 -14.11
N ARG A 67 -6.38 5.35 -15.01
CA ARG A 67 -7.77 5.80 -14.93
C ARG A 67 -8.71 4.68 -15.37
N ASP A 68 -9.96 4.79 -14.96
CA ASP A 68 -11.04 3.99 -15.51
C ASP A 68 -11.17 4.21 -17.03
N ILE A 69 -11.49 3.12 -17.74
CA ILE A 69 -11.81 3.15 -19.15
C ILE A 69 -13.19 3.80 -19.33
N ASP A 70 -13.27 4.78 -20.23
CA ASP A 70 -14.53 5.39 -20.64
C ASP A 70 -15.33 4.42 -21.52
N ILE A 71 -16.22 3.66 -20.88
CA ILE A 71 -17.03 2.61 -21.52
C ILE A 71 -17.87 3.15 -22.69
N ALA A 72 -18.22 4.44 -22.69
CA ALA A 72 -19.01 5.04 -23.77
C ALA A 72 -18.24 5.14 -25.10
N LYS A 73 -16.91 5.16 -25.05
CA LYS A 73 -16.01 5.24 -26.21
C LYS A 73 -15.57 3.88 -26.75
N ILE A 74 -15.97 2.78 -26.10
CA ILE A 74 -15.58 1.42 -26.45
C ILE A 74 -16.66 0.76 -27.31
N ASP A 75 -16.24 0.03 -28.35
CA ASP A 75 -17.14 -0.76 -29.18
C ASP A 75 -17.79 -1.90 -28.39
N GLU A 76 -19.04 -2.25 -28.72
CA GLU A 76 -19.82 -3.27 -28.00
C GLU A 76 -19.11 -4.62 -27.72
N PRO A 77 -18.35 -5.24 -28.64
CA PRO A 77 -17.66 -6.51 -28.34
C PRO A 77 -16.63 -6.41 -27.20
N HIS A 78 -16.22 -5.19 -26.82
CA HIS A 78 -15.16 -4.94 -25.83
C HIS A 78 -15.66 -4.24 -24.56
N LYS A 79 -16.94 -3.87 -24.49
CA LYS A 79 -17.50 -3.15 -23.32
C LYS A 79 -17.51 -3.97 -22.05
N GLU A 80 -17.79 -5.26 -22.13
CA GLU A 80 -17.79 -6.14 -20.95
C GLU A 80 -16.37 -6.33 -20.38
N ASP A 81 -15.37 -6.53 -21.26
CA ASP A 81 -13.96 -6.56 -20.86
C ASP A 81 -13.55 -5.23 -20.20
N ALA A 82 -13.97 -4.08 -20.75
CA ALA A 82 -13.69 -2.76 -20.17
C ALA A 82 -14.36 -2.55 -18.79
N LYS A 83 -15.61 -2.98 -18.62
CA LYS A 83 -16.30 -2.95 -17.31
C LYS A 83 -15.58 -3.82 -16.28
N GLN A 84 -15.14 -5.00 -16.69
CA GLN A 84 -14.41 -5.91 -15.83
C GLN A 84 -13.07 -5.30 -15.39
N ILE A 85 -12.35 -4.64 -16.30
CA ILE A 85 -11.12 -3.90 -15.96
C ILE A 85 -11.41 -2.81 -14.91
N ASN A 86 -12.40 -1.95 -15.11
CA ASN A 86 -12.71 -0.88 -14.14
C ASN A 86 -13.07 -1.47 -12.76
N LYS A 87 -13.85 -2.57 -12.73
CA LYS A 87 -14.16 -3.28 -11.49
C LYS A 87 -12.92 -3.86 -10.82
N ASN A 88 -12.01 -4.44 -11.61
CA ASN A 88 -10.76 -4.97 -11.10
C ASN A 88 -9.86 -3.85 -10.57
N LEU A 89 -9.73 -2.72 -11.27
CA LEU A 89 -8.95 -1.56 -10.82
C LEU A 89 -9.46 -1.05 -9.46
N ALA A 90 -10.78 -0.86 -9.31
CA ALA A 90 -11.37 -0.44 -8.05
C ALA A 90 -11.09 -1.43 -6.90
N TYR A 91 -11.18 -2.74 -7.18
CA TYR A 91 -10.93 -3.76 -6.16
C TYR A 91 -9.44 -3.92 -5.84
N LEU A 92 -8.56 -3.77 -6.82
CA LEU A 92 -7.11 -3.75 -6.62
C LEU A 92 -6.70 -2.60 -5.70
N GLN A 93 -7.24 -1.40 -5.91
CA GLN A 93 -7.03 -0.25 -5.02
C GLN A 93 -7.48 -0.54 -3.58
N GLU A 94 -8.63 -1.19 -3.40
CA GLU A 94 -9.15 -1.52 -2.05
C GLU A 94 -8.23 -2.50 -1.28
N ILE A 95 -7.69 -3.49 -1.98
CA ILE A 95 -6.89 -4.56 -1.37
C ILE A 95 -5.38 -4.28 -1.42
N GLU A 96 -4.96 -3.18 -2.04
CA GLU A 96 -3.55 -2.78 -2.16
C GLU A 96 -2.86 -2.69 -0.79
N LYS A 97 -3.58 -2.30 0.26
CA LYS A 97 -3.10 -2.29 1.65
C LYS A 97 -2.60 -3.62 2.19
N TYR A 98 -3.01 -4.73 1.58
CA TYR A 98 -2.58 -6.07 1.96
C TYR A 98 -1.29 -6.51 1.24
N THR A 99 -0.76 -5.69 0.34
CA THR A 99 0.57 -5.91 -0.27
C THR A 99 1.71 -5.61 0.70
N LEU A 100 1.46 -4.78 1.73
CA LEU A 100 2.39 -4.56 2.82
C LEU A 100 2.59 -5.82 3.65
N ASP A 101 3.83 -6.03 4.10
CA ASP A 101 4.11 -7.02 5.13
C ASP A 101 3.27 -6.71 6.38
N PHE A 102 2.58 -7.73 6.90
CA PHE A 102 1.75 -7.58 8.10
C PHE A 102 2.52 -6.98 9.28
N GLU A 103 3.83 -7.29 9.36
CA GLU A 103 4.72 -6.79 10.41
C GLU A 103 4.99 -5.28 10.32
N GLN A 104 4.89 -4.73 9.11
CA GLN A 104 5.02 -3.29 8.84
C GLN A 104 3.66 -2.60 8.71
N SER A 105 2.56 -3.37 8.76
CA SER A 105 1.22 -2.82 8.61
C SER A 105 0.79 -1.97 9.80
N SER A 106 0.05 -0.89 9.52
CA SER A 106 -0.60 -0.06 10.53
C SER A 106 -1.52 -0.87 11.45
N THR A 107 -2.08 -1.99 10.97
CA THR A 107 -2.93 -2.89 11.76
C THR A 107 -2.18 -3.47 12.97
N LEU A 108 -0.96 -3.98 12.76
CA LEU A 108 -0.16 -4.55 13.85
C LEU A 108 0.30 -3.45 14.83
N VAL A 109 0.72 -2.29 14.29
CA VAL A 109 1.11 -1.13 15.10
C VAL A 109 -0.05 -0.67 16.00
N ILE A 110 -1.27 -0.62 15.46
CA ILE A 110 -2.48 -0.24 16.22
C ILE A 110 -2.76 -1.26 17.34
N ILE A 111 -2.69 -2.57 17.03
CA ILE A 111 -2.89 -3.63 18.03
C ILE A 111 -1.91 -3.47 19.19
N PHE A 112 -0.61 -3.32 18.89
CA PHE A 112 0.39 -3.13 19.93
C PHE A 112 0.21 -1.82 20.70
N SER A 113 -0.07 -0.71 20.01
CA SER A 113 -0.26 0.60 20.64
C SER A 113 -1.41 0.60 21.65
N LEU A 114 -2.51 -0.08 21.31
CA LEU A 114 -3.66 -0.24 22.21
C LEU A 114 -3.29 -1.07 23.44
N GLU A 115 -2.62 -2.21 23.27
CA GLU A 115 -2.21 -3.06 24.39
C GLU A 115 -1.20 -2.36 25.31
N PHE A 116 -0.23 -1.63 24.74
CA PHE A 116 0.70 -0.82 25.52
C PHE A 116 -0.03 0.28 26.30
N PHE A 117 -0.97 0.98 25.66
CA PHE A 117 -1.77 2.01 26.33
C PHE A 117 -2.58 1.44 27.51
N ILE A 118 -3.21 0.27 27.32
CA ILE A 118 -3.96 -0.42 28.37
C ILE A 118 -3.01 -0.84 29.50
N LEU A 119 -1.86 -1.43 29.19
CA LEU A 119 -0.86 -1.83 30.19
C LEU A 119 -0.42 -0.65 31.07
N PHE A 120 -0.04 0.47 30.44
CA PHE A 120 0.38 1.67 31.18
C PHE A 120 -0.76 2.24 32.02
N SER A 121 -1.98 2.29 31.47
CA SER A 121 -3.16 2.76 32.18
C SER A 121 -3.47 1.89 33.40
N VAL A 122 -3.44 0.57 33.24
CA VAL A 122 -3.66 -0.41 34.30
C VAL A 122 -2.60 -0.27 35.39
N GLN A 123 -1.31 -0.18 35.02
CA GLN A 123 -0.23 0.02 35.98
C GLN A 123 -0.41 1.30 36.78
N TYR A 124 -0.81 2.38 36.10
CA TYR A 124 -1.07 3.67 36.72
C TYR A 124 -2.20 3.59 37.76
N PHE A 125 -3.32 2.93 37.44
CA PHE A 125 -4.43 2.74 38.38
C PHE A 125 -4.05 1.89 39.59
N ILE A 126 -3.24 0.83 39.41
CA ILE A 126 -2.77 0.01 40.54
C ILE A 126 -1.99 0.86 41.55
N VAL A 127 -1.12 1.74 41.06
CA VAL A 127 -0.29 2.61 41.90
C VAL A 127 -1.13 3.72 42.55
N LEU A 128 -2.00 4.39 41.79
CA LEU A 128 -2.81 5.50 42.31
C LEU A 128 -3.87 5.07 43.32
N LEU A 129 -4.54 3.95 43.06
CA LEU A 129 -5.67 3.47 43.86
C LEU A 129 -5.24 2.44 44.92
N ASP A 130 -3.94 2.22 45.08
CA ASP A 130 -3.32 1.25 46.00
C ASP A 130 -3.91 -0.17 45.88
N LEU A 131 -4.21 -0.61 44.65
CA LEU A 131 -4.85 -1.91 44.36
C LEU A 131 -3.86 -3.08 44.37
N LYS A 132 -2.83 -3.04 45.22
CA LYS A 132 -1.75 -4.04 45.26
C LYS A 132 -2.25 -5.46 45.51
N GLU A 133 -3.28 -5.62 46.34
CA GLU A 133 -3.87 -6.94 46.63
C GLU A 133 -4.55 -7.55 45.40
N TRP A 134 -5.08 -6.73 44.49
CA TRP A 134 -5.76 -7.16 43.27
C TRP A 134 -4.84 -7.26 42.06
N GLN A 135 -3.57 -6.90 42.21
CA GLN A 135 -2.58 -6.83 41.14
C GLN A 135 -2.50 -8.13 40.31
N TRP A 136 -2.54 -9.29 40.96
CA TRP A 136 -2.51 -10.58 40.28
C TRP A 136 -3.76 -10.84 39.41
N TYR A 137 -4.94 -10.47 39.90
CA TYR A 137 -6.18 -10.61 39.12
C TYR A 137 -6.19 -9.68 37.91
N ILE A 138 -5.75 -8.44 38.12
CA ILE A 138 -5.66 -7.42 37.08
C ILE A 138 -4.67 -7.85 35.99
N TYR A 139 -3.48 -8.30 36.37
CA TYR A 139 -2.51 -8.84 35.40
C TYR A 139 -2.97 -10.14 34.75
N GLY A 140 -3.75 -10.98 35.43
CA GLY A 140 -4.33 -12.19 34.84
C GLY A 140 -5.34 -11.87 33.72
N ILE A 141 -6.19 -10.86 33.94
CA ILE A 141 -7.10 -10.35 32.91
C ILE A 141 -6.31 -9.74 31.74
N PHE A 142 -5.29 -8.95 32.04
CA PHE A 142 -4.42 -8.36 31.02
C PHE A 142 -3.65 -9.42 30.21
N ALA A 143 -3.12 -10.46 30.84
CA ALA A 143 -2.50 -11.58 30.13
C ALA A 143 -3.50 -12.26 29.17
N SER A 144 -4.77 -12.32 29.56
CA SER A 144 -5.84 -12.84 28.70
C SER A 144 -6.16 -11.91 27.52
N SER A 145 -6.09 -10.58 27.69
CA SER A 145 -6.24 -9.64 26.57
C SER A 145 -5.10 -9.78 25.56
N ILE A 146 -3.86 -9.91 26.03
CA ILE A 146 -2.70 -10.18 25.16
C ILE A 146 -2.91 -11.46 24.35
N LEU A 147 -3.39 -12.55 24.99
CA LEU A 147 -3.65 -13.80 24.30
C LEU A 147 -4.71 -13.62 23.19
N TYR A 148 -5.77 -12.87 23.48
CA TYR A 148 -6.80 -12.55 22.50
C TYR A 148 -6.25 -11.69 21.35
N ALA A 149 -5.47 -10.65 21.65
CA ALA A 149 -4.82 -9.79 20.67
C ALA A 149 -3.86 -10.59 19.77
N TYR A 150 -3.12 -11.55 20.34
CA TYR A 150 -2.27 -12.47 19.57
C TYR A 150 -3.10 -13.34 18.62
N MET A 151 -4.20 -13.93 19.09
CA MET A 151 -5.09 -14.71 18.24
C MET A 151 -5.68 -13.88 17.10
N TYR A 152 -6.07 -12.63 17.39
CA TYR A 152 -6.55 -11.69 16.41
C TYR A 152 -5.47 -11.35 15.38
N ALA A 153 -4.26 -11.01 15.82
CA ALA A 153 -3.12 -10.73 14.94
C ALA A 153 -2.78 -11.93 14.03
N GLN A 154 -2.86 -13.17 14.52
CA GLN A 154 -2.66 -14.37 13.69
C GLN A 154 -3.76 -14.54 12.64
N LYS A 155 -5.01 -14.16 12.96
CA LYS A 155 -6.11 -14.16 11.99
C LYS A 155 -5.88 -13.11 10.90
N GLU A 156 -5.51 -11.89 11.29
CA GLU A 156 -5.20 -10.81 10.36
C GLU A 156 -4.00 -11.17 9.47
N LYS A 157 -2.93 -11.74 10.03
CA LYS A 157 -1.77 -12.22 9.24
C LYS A 157 -2.18 -13.18 8.11
N LYS A 158 -3.14 -14.08 8.37
CA LYS A 158 -3.68 -14.98 7.33
C LYS A 158 -4.51 -14.25 6.29
N LEU A 159 -5.27 -13.22 6.69
CA LEU A 159 -6.04 -12.38 5.79
C LEU A 159 -5.12 -11.60 4.84
N TYR A 160 -4.05 -11.00 5.37
CA TYR A 160 -3.02 -10.33 4.58
C TYR A 160 -2.41 -11.26 3.55
N ALA A 161 -1.94 -12.44 3.96
CA ALA A 161 -1.35 -13.42 3.05
C ALA A 161 -2.32 -13.84 1.93
N LYS A 162 -3.60 -14.06 2.26
CA LYS A 162 -4.61 -14.42 1.26
C LYS A 162 -4.88 -13.28 0.27
N ASN A 163 -5.02 -12.05 0.76
CA ASN A 163 -5.34 -10.91 -0.09
C ASN A 163 -4.13 -10.45 -0.92
N SER A 164 -2.91 -10.60 -0.43
CA SER A 164 -1.68 -10.36 -1.20
C SER A 164 -1.63 -11.28 -2.43
N VAL A 165 -1.86 -12.59 -2.26
CA VAL A 165 -1.93 -13.53 -3.40
C VAL A 165 -3.05 -13.14 -4.36
N LYS A 166 -4.23 -12.78 -3.83
CA LYS A 166 -5.36 -12.35 -4.66
C LYS A 166 -5.07 -11.05 -5.43
N PHE A 167 -4.33 -10.12 -4.84
CA PHE A 167 -3.90 -8.90 -5.49
C PHE A 167 -3.02 -9.22 -6.69
N GLU A 168 -2.01 -10.08 -6.52
CA GLU A 168 -1.12 -10.48 -7.62
C GLU A 168 -1.89 -11.18 -8.76
N GLU A 169 -2.75 -12.15 -8.43
CA GLU A 169 -3.58 -12.86 -9.41
C GLU A 169 -4.45 -11.89 -10.23
N LEU A 170 -5.15 -10.98 -9.53
CA LEU A 170 -6.03 -10.02 -10.18
C LEU A 170 -5.26 -8.95 -10.94
N TYR A 171 -4.06 -8.59 -10.47
CA TYR A 171 -3.19 -7.63 -11.12
C TYR A 171 -2.73 -8.17 -12.49
N GLU A 172 -2.28 -9.42 -12.53
CA GLU A 172 -1.92 -10.10 -13.78
C GLU A 172 -3.12 -10.29 -14.71
N GLU A 173 -4.27 -10.75 -14.20
CA GLU A 173 -5.51 -10.88 -14.99
C GLU A 173 -5.90 -9.54 -15.65
N THR A 174 -5.83 -8.45 -14.87
CA THR A 174 -6.18 -7.11 -15.35
C THR A 174 -5.18 -6.61 -16.39
N LEU A 175 -3.88 -6.91 -16.22
CA LEU A 175 -2.87 -6.61 -17.23
C LEU A 175 -3.12 -7.36 -18.53
N GLU A 176 -3.47 -8.64 -18.47
CA GLU A 176 -3.82 -9.44 -19.64
C GLU A 176 -5.04 -8.87 -20.38
N LEU A 177 -6.09 -8.49 -19.66
CA LEU A 177 -7.28 -7.86 -20.24
C LEU A 177 -6.95 -6.52 -20.90
N LEU A 178 -6.14 -5.68 -20.24
CA LEU A 178 -5.65 -4.42 -20.82
C LEU A 178 -4.82 -4.66 -22.09
N ASN A 179 -3.93 -5.66 -22.09
CA ASN A 179 -3.14 -6.05 -23.26
C ASN A 179 -4.04 -6.51 -24.43
N LYS A 180 -5.08 -7.28 -24.12
CA LYS A 180 -6.06 -7.77 -25.11
C LYS A 180 -6.82 -6.61 -25.76
N LEU A 181 -7.35 -5.68 -24.96
CA LEU A 181 -8.06 -4.50 -25.49
C LEU A 181 -7.16 -3.58 -26.32
N GLU A 182 -5.91 -3.39 -25.90
CA GLU A 182 -4.94 -2.60 -26.66
C GLU A 182 -4.56 -3.27 -27.99
N SER A 183 -4.34 -4.59 -27.99
CA SER A 183 -4.03 -5.36 -29.20
C SER A 183 -5.17 -5.35 -30.22
N ASN A 184 -6.42 -5.27 -29.74
CA ASN A 184 -7.61 -5.13 -30.58
C ASN A 184 -7.83 -3.69 -31.06
N GLY A 185 -6.99 -2.74 -30.65
CA GLY A 185 -7.13 -1.32 -31.00
C GLY A 185 -8.30 -0.61 -30.30
N ALA A 186 -8.92 -1.24 -29.31
CA ALA A 186 -10.07 -0.69 -28.59
C ALA A 186 -9.67 0.40 -27.58
N ILE A 187 -8.45 0.33 -27.04
CA ILE A 187 -7.87 1.33 -26.15
C ILE A 187 -6.40 1.57 -26.48
N LYS A 188 -5.85 2.68 -26.00
CA LYS A 188 -4.40 2.87 -25.84
C LYS A 188 -4.10 3.05 -24.37
N LYS A 189 -3.17 2.28 -23.81
CA LYS A 189 -2.86 2.40 -22.38
C LYS A 189 -2.30 3.77 -22.01
N SER A 190 -1.57 4.41 -22.92
CA SER A 190 -1.05 5.78 -22.75
C SER A 190 -2.15 6.77 -22.36
N ASP A 191 -3.34 6.60 -22.93
CA ASP A 191 -4.46 7.53 -22.76
C ASP A 191 -5.13 7.36 -21.39
N LEU A 192 -4.88 6.22 -20.73
CA LEU A 192 -5.38 5.90 -19.39
C LEU A 192 -4.38 6.28 -18.29
N ILE A 193 -3.15 6.67 -18.63
CA ILE A 193 -2.13 6.98 -17.62
C ILE A 193 -2.53 8.26 -16.87
N ILE A 194 -2.48 8.20 -15.54
CA ILE A 194 -2.56 9.35 -14.66
C ILE A 194 -1.13 9.90 -14.55
N GLU A 195 -0.88 11.08 -15.13
CA GLU A 195 0.45 11.70 -15.15
C GLU A 195 0.75 12.50 -13.87
N GLU A 196 -0.28 13.02 -13.21
CA GLU A 196 -0.18 13.82 -11.99
C GLU A 196 -1.23 13.34 -10.98
N CYS A 197 -0.86 13.20 -9.70
CA CYS A 197 -1.81 12.97 -8.62
C CYS A 197 -2.25 14.31 -8.03
N GLU A 198 -3.55 14.61 -8.03
CA GLU A 198 -4.09 15.77 -7.34
C GLU A 198 -4.06 15.63 -5.80
N GLU A 199 -3.90 14.39 -5.28
CA GLU A 199 -3.89 14.10 -3.84
C GLU A 199 -2.60 14.51 -3.11
N HIS A 200 -1.55 14.92 -3.84
CA HIS A 200 -0.26 15.32 -3.27
C HIS A 200 -0.10 16.85 -3.10
N VAL A 201 -1.19 17.64 -3.23
CA VAL A 201 -1.20 19.12 -3.08
C VAL A 201 -1.53 19.55 -1.65
#